data_AF-A0A840VHP5-F1
#
_entry.id   AF-A0A840VHP5-F1
#
_cell.length_a   1.000
_cell.length_b   1.000
_cell.length_c   1.000
_cell.angle_alpha   90.00
_cell.angle_beta   90.00
_cell.angle_gamma   90.00
#
_symmetry.space_group_name_H-M   'P 1'
#
loop_
_entity.id
_entity.type
_entity.pdbx_description
1 polymer ?
#
loop_
_entity_poly.entity_id
_entity_poly.type
_entity_poly.pdbx_seq_one_letter_code
_entity_poly.pdbx_strand_id
1 'polypeptide(L)'
;MKKRVIIVAASLAAAVLAIVGFPFHRTEASREIDPTGRYTAIWSYPTYLSFVSMSPGSSSDKPCWVRMIDSRGQNLGEIPVPMLQMAGVEWRESGAEVRLVGEWDFDAGTCYYWSEDGESQVFVRK
;
A
#
# COMPACT_ATOMS: atom_id res chain seq x y z
N MET A 1 24.55 -7.07 -39.63
CA MET A 1 23.08 -7.06 -39.39
C MET A 1 22.65 -7.71 -38.08
N LYS A 2 23.04 -8.96 -37.78
CA LYS A 2 22.55 -9.71 -36.60
C LYS A 2 22.69 -8.97 -35.25
N LYS A 3 23.84 -8.31 -34.99
CA LYS A 3 24.06 -7.55 -33.74
C LYS A 3 23.09 -6.38 -33.54
N ARG A 4 22.72 -5.67 -34.61
CA ARG A 4 21.77 -4.54 -34.53
C ARG A 4 20.36 -5.01 -34.22
N VAL A 5 19.94 -6.14 -34.81
CA VAL A 5 18.63 -6.77 -34.54
C VAL A 5 18.55 -7.23 -33.08
N ILE A 6 19.61 -7.84 -32.55
CA ILE A 6 19.67 -8.28 -31.15
C ILE A 6 19.56 -7.08 -30.19
N ILE A 7 20.30 -5.99 -30.45
CA ILE A 7 20.24 -4.78 -29.61
C ILE A 7 18.82 -4.20 -29.62
N VAL A 8 18.22 -4.02 -30.80
CA VAL A 8 16.86 -3.48 -30.92
C VAL A 8 15.84 -4.38 -30.21
N ALA A 9 15.93 -5.70 -30.37
CA ALA A 9 15.03 -6.64 -29.71
C ALA A 9 15.19 -6.60 -28.18
N ALA A 10 16.42 -6.54 -27.66
CA ALA A 10 16.69 -6.44 -26.24
C ALA A 10 16.19 -5.11 -25.65
N SER A 11 16.40 -3.99 -26.34
CA SER A 11 15.88 -2.69 -25.94
C SER A 11 14.35 -2.67 -25.91
N LEU A 12 13.70 -3.28 -26.90
CA LEU A 12 12.23 -3.38 -26.94
C LEU A 12 11.70 -4.25 -25.79
N ALA A 13 12.33 -5.39 -25.53
CA ALA A 13 11.97 -6.26 -24.42
C ALA A 13 12.12 -5.55 -23.06
N ALA A 14 13.23 -4.82 -22.86
CA ALA A 14 13.44 -4.02 -21.66
C ALA A 14 12.39 -2.92 -21.49
N ALA A 15 12.01 -2.23 -22.58
CA ALA A 15 10.96 -1.21 -22.55
C ALA A 15 9.60 -1.82 -22.20
N VAL A 16 9.25 -2.98 -22.77
CA VAL A 16 8.01 -3.69 -22.43
C VAL A 16 8.01 -4.11 -20.97
N LEU A 17 9.10 -4.67 -20.46
CA LEU A 17 9.21 -5.03 -19.05
C LEU A 17 9.09 -3.81 -18.12
N ALA A 18 9.66 -2.67 -18.50
CA ALA A 18 9.51 -1.43 -17.74
C ALA A 18 8.04 -0.95 -17.72
N ILE A 19 7.36 -0.95 -18.87
CA ILE A 19 5.95 -0.54 -18.99
C ILE A 19 5.04 -1.50 -18.21
N VAL A 20 5.30 -2.81 -18.26
CA VAL A 20 4.50 -3.81 -17.54
C VAL A 20 4.79 -3.79 -16.04
N GLY A 21 6.02 -3.52 -15.62
CA GLY A 21 6.40 -3.48 -14.20
C GLY A 21 5.98 -2.18 -13.49
N PHE A 22 5.92 -1.06 -14.22
CA PHE A 22 5.65 0.26 -13.65
C PHE A 22 4.31 0.37 -12.88
N PRO A 23 3.17 -0.19 -13.34
CA PRO A 23 1.91 -0.15 -12.61
C PRO A 23 1.94 -0.85 -11.25
N PHE A 24 2.85 -1.80 -11.05
CA PHE A 24 2.99 -2.53 -9.78
C PHE A 24 3.86 -1.79 -8.76
N HIS A 25 4.52 -0.72 -9.17
CA HIS A 25 5.23 0.15 -8.24
C HIS A 25 4.22 0.96 -7.42
N ARG A 26 4.51 1.13 -6.13
CA ARG A 26 3.68 1.93 -5.22
C ARG A 26 4.45 3.14 -4.76
N THR A 27 3.80 4.28 -4.81
CA THR A 27 4.31 5.55 -4.30
C THR A 27 3.77 5.75 -2.89
N GLU A 28 4.64 6.13 -1.97
CA GLU A 28 4.25 6.55 -0.64
C GLU A 28 3.52 7.90 -0.71
N ALA A 29 2.32 7.95 -0.15
CA ALA A 29 1.50 9.15 -0.07
C ALA A 29 1.86 9.97 1.18
N SER A 30 1.94 9.28 2.31
CA SER A 30 2.15 9.84 3.63
C SER A 30 2.62 8.75 4.58
N ARG A 31 3.09 9.18 5.76
CA ARG A 31 3.37 8.31 6.89
C ARG A 31 2.99 9.01 8.19
N GLU A 32 2.69 8.21 9.20
CA GLU A 32 2.34 8.67 10.54
C GLU A 32 2.97 7.72 11.55
N ILE A 33 3.57 8.29 12.59
CA ILE A 33 4.22 7.56 13.66
C ILE A 33 3.24 7.51 14.83
N ASP A 34 3.13 6.34 15.47
CA ASP A 34 2.28 6.20 16.63
C ASP A 34 2.77 7.10 17.80
N PRO A 35 1.91 7.41 18.78
CA PRO A 35 2.30 8.26 19.90
C PRO A 35 3.50 7.76 20.72
N THR A 36 3.78 6.46 20.70
CA THR A 36 4.94 5.86 21.41
C THR A 36 6.23 5.84 20.60
N GLY A 37 6.16 6.13 19.30
CA GLY A 37 7.31 6.08 18.39
C GLY A 37 7.79 4.67 18.01
N ARG A 38 7.03 3.63 18.38
CA ARG A 38 7.38 2.22 18.15
C ARG A 38 6.90 1.69 16.81
N TYR A 39 5.86 2.30 16.24
CA TYR A 39 5.18 1.86 15.03
C TYR A 39 4.99 3.00 14.04
N THR A 40 4.88 2.68 12.76
CA THR A 40 4.63 3.66 11.70
C THR A 40 3.64 3.10 10.70
N ALA A 41 2.56 3.85 10.48
CA ALA A 41 1.63 3.62 9.39
C ALA A 41 2.14 4.32 8.12
N ILE A 42 2.14 3.61 7.01
CA ILE A 42 2.56 4.10 5.70
C ILE A 42 1.41 3.93 4.72
N TRP A 43 0.97 5.04 4.14
CA TRP A 43 -0.02 5.03 3.06
C TRP A 43 0.68 5.00 1.72
N SER A 44 0.23 4.11 0.84
CA SER A 44 0.77 4.03 -0.51
C SER A 44 -0.32 3.79 -1.55
N TYR A 45 -0.12 4.29 -2.76
CA TYR A 45 -1.01 4.06 -3.89
C TYR A 45 -0.20 3.67 -5.13
N PRO A 46 -0.80 3.05 -6.15
CA PRO A 46 -0.08 2.64 -7.36
C PRO A 46 0.50 3.86 -8.07
N THR A 47 1.78 3.80 -8.43
CA THR A 47 2.53 4.97 -8.93
C THR A 47 1.87 5.60 -10.16
N TYR A 48 1.20 4.83 -11.02
CA TYR A 48 0.50 5.40 -12.18
C TYR A 48 -0.60 6.40 -11.79
N LEU A 49 -1.20 6.28 -10.60
CA LEU A 49 -2.20 7.24 -10.09
C LEU A 49 -1.60 8.59 -9.69
N SER A 50 -0.27 8.76 -9.67
CA SER A 50 0.35 10.09 -9.50
C SER A 50 0.32 10.91 -10.79
N PHE A 51 0.20 10.25 -11.96
CA PHE A 51 0.17 10.91 -13.28
C PHE A 51 -1.24 11.23 -13.77
N VAL A 52 -2.26 10.65 -13.15
CA VAL A 52 -3.65 10.96 -13.46
C VAL A 52 -4.00 12.30 -12.83
N SER A 53 -4.16 13.35 -13.65
CA SER A 53 -4.72 14.62 -13.20
C SER A 53 -6.12 14.38 -12.64
N MET A 54 -6.26 14.53 -11.33
CA MET A 54 -7.54 14.45 -10.65
C MET A 54 -8.12 15.84 -10.49
N SER A 55 -9.44 15.95 -10.63
CA SER A 55 -10.15 17.18 -10.25
C SER A 55 -9.92 17.48 -8.76
N PRO A 56 -9.99 18.75 -8.35
CA PRO A 56 -10.01 19.10 -6.92
C PRO A 56 -11.06 18.26 -6.19
N GLY A 57 -10.65 17.56 -5.13
CA GLY A 57 -11.51 16.65 -4.35
C GLY A 57 -11.46 15.17 -4.77
N SER A 58 -10.95 14.83 -5.97
CA SER A 58 -10.84 13.43 -6.42
C SER A 58 -9.54 12.74 -5.99
N SER A 59 -8.54 13.50 -5.53
CA SER A 59 -7.26 12.95 -5.05
C SER A 59 -7.41 12.01 -3.85
N SER A 60 -8.46 12.18 -3.06
CA SER A 60 -8.82 11.35 -1.90
C SER A 60 -9.52 10.03 -2.25
N ASP A 61 -9.97 9.87 -3.50
CA ASP A 61 -10.70 8.67 -3.95
C ASP A 61 -9.76 7.59 -4.50
N LYS A 62 -8.44 7.80 -4.42
CA LYS A 62 -7.47 6.82 -4.87
C LYS A 62 -7.52 5.59 -3.97
N PRO A 63 -7.60 4.36 -4.53
CA PRO A 63 -7.36 3.17 -3.76
C PRO A 63 -5.93 3.21 -3.22
N CYS A 64 -5.78 2.78 -1.97
CA CYS A 64 -4.50 2.82 -1.29
C CYS A 64 -4.28 1.57 -0.44
N TRP A 65 -3.07 1.45 0.10
CA TRP A 65 -2.69 0.43 1.06
C TRP A 65 -2.15 1.11 2.29
N VAL A 66 -2.57 0.64 3.45
CA VAL A 66 -1.99 1.01 4.74
C VAL A 66 -1.09 -0.13 5.18
N ARG A 67 0.20 0.15 5.29
CA ARG A 67 1.20 -0.78 5.80
C ARG A 67 1.63 -0.34 7.18
N MET A 68 1.66 -1.28 8.12
CA MET A 68 2.22 -1.04 9.44
C MET A 68 3.65 -1.57 9.49
N ILE A 69 4.58 -0.77 10.00
CA ILE A 69 5.95 -1.20 10.29
C ILE A 69 6.33 -0.93 11.74
N ASP A 70 7.23 -1.72 12.29
CA ASP A 70 7.84 -1.45 13.60
C ASP A 70 9.07 -0.53 13.49
N SER A 71 9.63 -0.14 14.64
CA SER A 71 10.85 0.65 14.75
C SER A 71 12.11 0.02 14.11
N ARG A 72 12.08 -1.28 13.81
CA ARG A 72 13.15 -2.01 13.10
C ARG A 72 12.89 -2.08 11.59
N GLY A 73 11.77 -1.54 11.12
CA GLY A 73 11.33 -1.60 9.72
C GLY A 73 10.68 -2.93 9.33
N GLN A 74 10.34 -3.79 10.29
CA GLN A 74 9.62 -5.03 10.03
C GLN A 74 8.15 -4.72 9.69
N ASN A 75 7.65 -5.31 8.62
CA ASN A 75 6.25 -5.20 8.22
C ASN A 75 5.36 -6.04 9.14
N LEU A 76 4.37 -5.41 9.77
CA LEU A 76 3.40 -6.04 10.67
C LEU A 76 2.06 -6.36 9.99
N GLY A 77 1.92 -6.03 8.71
CA GLY A 77 0.71 -6.28 7.94
C GLY A 77 0.42 -5.12 7.00
N GLU A 78 -0.30 -5.43 5.92
CA GLU A 78 -0.71 -4.44 4.93
C GLU A 78 -2.14 -4.69 4.51
N ILE A 79 -2.96 -3.65 4.55
CA ILE A 79 -4.40 -3.72 4.30
C ILE A 79 -4.75 -2.85 3.09
N PRO A 80 -5.48 -3.37 2.09
CA PRO A 80 -6.04 -2.55 1.03
C PRO A 80 -7.19 -1.70 1.58
N VAL A 81 -7.18 -0.40 1.25
CA VAL A 81 -8.25 0.53 1.59
C VAL A 81 -8.85 1.07 0.29
N PRO A 82 -10.19 1.01 0.13
CA PRO A 82 -10.84 1.41 -1.11
C PRO A 82 -10.53 2.86 -1.54
N MET A 83 -10.40 3.77 -0.56
CA MET A 83 -10.14 5.19 -0.81
C MET A 83 -9.20 5.76 0.25
N LEU A 84 -8.27 6.62 -0.16
CA LEU A 84 -7.30 7.27 0.72
C LEU A 84 -7.96 8.06 1.86
N GLN A 85 -9.11 8.69 1.64
CA GLN A 85 -9.87 9.37 2.70
C GLN A 85 -10.36 8.44 3.82
N MET A 86 -10.57 7.15 3.53
CA MET A 86 -11.01 6.17 4.52
C MET A 86 -9.84 5.57 5.30
N ALA A 87 -8.60 5.86 4.89
CA ALA A 87 -7.42 5.19 5.40
C ALA A 87 -6.93 5.75 6.73
N GLY A 88 -7.74 6.56 7.43
CA GLY A 88 -7.38 7.11 8.73
C GLY A 88 -7.09 6.00 9.74
N VAL A 89 -5.92 6.08 10.37
CA VAL A 89 -5.47 5.11 11.38
C VAL A 89 -5.79 5.66 12.77
N GLU A 90 -6.52 4.88 13.56
CA GLU A 90 -6.74 5.14 14.98
C GLU A 90 -5.79 4.27 15.79
N TRP A 91 -4.83 4.91 16.48
CA TRP A 91 -3.87 4.24 17.33
C TRP A 91 -4.50 3.82 18.67
N ARG A 92 -4.21 2.60 19.08
CA ARG A 92 -4.60 2.01 20.36
C ARG A 92 -3.35 1.59 21.15
N GLU A 93 -3.50 1.29 22.43
CA GLU A 93 -2.36 0.90 23.28
C GLU A 93 -1.67 -0.38 22.80
N SER A 94 -2.46 -1.38 22.40
CA SER A 94 -2.02 -2.69 21.92
C SER A 94 -2.12 -2.86 20.39
N GLY A 95 -2.45 -1.81 19.64
CA GLY A 95 -2.80 -1.98 18.24
C GLY A 95 -3.09 -0.70 17.46
N ALA A 96 -3.67 -0.88 16.28
CA ALA A 96 -4.17 0.21 15.46
C ALA A 96 -5.34 -0.28 14.61
N GLU A 97 -6.21 0.61 14.17
CA GLU A 97 -7.31 0.26 13.27
C GLU A 97 -7.52 1.27 12.16
N VAL A 98 -8.02 0.80 11.03
CA VAL A 98 -8.69 1.61 10.01
C VAL A 98 -10.16 1.24 10.05
N ARG A 99 -11.01 2.19 10.46
CA ARG A 99 -12.43 1.95 10.68
C ARG A 99 -13.11 1.29 9.47
N LEU A 100 -13.86 0.22 9.74
CA LEU A 100 -14.59 -0.56 8.74
C LEU A 100 -13.70 -1.24 7.67
N VAL A 101 -12.37 -1.24 7.83
CA VAL A 101 -11.45 -1.81 6.84
C VAL A 101 -10.52 -2.87 7.44
N GLY A 102 -9.83 -2.58 8.54
CA GLY A 102 -9.04 -3.60 9.23
C GLY A 102 -8.40 -3.13 10.53
N GLU A 103 -7.74 -4.04 11.23
CA GLU A 103 -7.03 -3.77 12.47
C GLU A 103 -5.72 -4.55 12.60
N TRP A 104 -4.81 -4.01 13.42
CA TRP A 104 -3.58 -4.64 13.85
C TRP A 104 -3.62 -4.80 15.36
N ASP A 105 -3.27 -6.00 15.83
CA ASP A 105 -2.97 -6.30 17.23
C ASP A 105 -1.47 -6.58 17.32
N PHE A 106 -0.76 -5.68 17.99
CA PHE A 106 0.69 -5.72 18.10
C PHE A 106 1.17 -6.76 19.11
N ASP A 107 0.36 -7.10 20.11
CA ASP A 107 0.70 -8.10 21.13
C ASP A 107 0.55 -9.51 20.56
N ALA A 108 -0.53 -9.75 19.81
CA ALA A 108 -0.75 -11.00 19.10
C ALA A 108 0.09 -11.11 17.81
N GLY A 109 0.60 -9.98 17.29
CA GLY A 109 1.30 -9.90 16.02
C GLY A 109 0.39 -10.25 14.85
N THR A 110 -0.87 -9.81 14.92
CA THR A 110 -1.92 -10.15 13.95
C THR A 110 -2.44 -8.93 13.20
N CYS A 111 -2.85 -9.14 11.96
CA CYS A 111 -3.45 -8.14 11.09
C CYS A 111 -4.71 -8.74 10.46
N TYR A 112 -5.85 -8.08 10.63
CA TYR A 112 -7.15 -8.50 10.12
C TYR A 112 -7.70 -7.46 9.15
N TYR A 113 -8.24 -7.93 8.04
CA TYR A 113 -8.95 -7.14 7.05
C TYR A 113 -10.37 -7.67 6.90
N TRP A 114 -11.36 -6.76 6.89
CA TRP A 114 -12.76 -7.10 6.65
C TRP A 114 -13.06 -6.99 5.14
N SER A 115 -13.50 -8.09 4.53
CA SER A 115 -13.92 -8.08 3.12
C SER A 115 -15.11 -7.15 2.89
N GLU A 116 -15.34 -6.71 1.64
CA GLU A 116 -16.48 -5.84 1.28
C GLU A 116 -17.84 -6.40 1.71
N ASP A 117 -17.98 -7.73 1.81
CA ASP A 117 -19.19 -8.39 2.29
C ASP A 117 -19.39 -8.29 3.82
N GLY A 118 -18.44 -7.72 4.56
CA GLY A 118 -18.47 -7.58 6.03
C GLY A 118 -18.34 -8.89 6.81
N GLU A 119 -18.40 -10.04 6.14
CA GLU A 119 -18.46 -11.36 6.78
C GLU A 119 -17.08 -12.05 6.92
N SER A 120 -16.07 -11.65 6.13
CA SER A 120 -14.79 -12.36 6.11
C SER A 120 -13.69 -11.56 6.79
N GLN A 121 -13.15 -12.09 7.90
CA GLN A 121 -11.87 -11.65 8.46
C GLN A 121 -10.74 -12.39 7.72
N VAL A 122 -9.93 -11.67 6.95
CA VAL A 122 -8.73 -12.23 6.33
C VAL A 122 -7.53 -11.91 7.20
N PHE A 123 -6.88 -12.96 7.70
CA PHE A 123 -5.62 -12.83 8.42
C PHE A 123 -4.47 -12.56 7.45
N VAL A 124 -3.85 -11.38 7.57
CA VAL A 124 -2.74 -10.96 6.72
C VAL A 124 -1.43 -11.10 7.50
N ARG A 125 -0.93 -12.34 7.66
CA ARG A 125 0.43 -12.57 8.20
C ARG A 125 1.45 -12.69 7.09
N LYS A 126 2.59 -12.05 7.27
CA LYS A 126 3.81 -12.36 6.53
C LYS A 126 4.96 -12.58 7.49
#